data_AF-A0A946SYU7-F1
#
_entry.id   AF-A0A946SYU7-F1
#
_cell.length_a   1.000
_cell.length_b   1.000
_cell.length_c   1.000
_cell.angle_alpha   90.00
_cell.angle_beta   90.00
_cell.angle_gamma   90.00
#
_symmetry.space_group_name_H-M   'P 1'
#
loop_
_entity.id
_entity.type
_entity.pdbx_description
1 polymer ?
#
loop_
_entity_poly.entity_id
_entity_poly.type
_entity_poly.pdbx_seq_one_letter_code
_entity_poly.pdbx_strand_id
1 'polypeptide(L)'
;MNKSEAVEIPLIKATNETLKGYGYLIDSYKDSDIEIITWPKQGWREIDEGTGNEGGSTEGSFDAWWQGNTLYGQNNAVQHKSDYEVDGKYILGHSSPPGSELIKEYKHPEHIYIWHVNYHPDGGQLFFPSMKSSFISPLALPGDDVQVGDFKAFYFDGSQGLYIHPNIWHEGVFPIEEKSSFHGRQGKVHARVSIDLQKEFKKYIYFKTSF
;
A
#
# COMPACT_ATOMS: atom_id res chain seq x y z
N MET A 1 -16.06 -10.48 24.80
CA MET A 1 -15.58 -9.88 23.54
C MET A 1 -14.32 -10.64 23.16
N ASN A 2 -14.32 -11.38 22.04
CA ASN A 2 -13.09 -11.99 21.56
C ASN A 2 -12.10 -10.86 21.23
N LYS A 3 -10.94 -10.89 21.87
CA LYS A 3 -9.85 -9.95 21.61
C LYS A 3 -9.42 -10.16 20.15
N SER A 4 -9.46 -9.12 19.32
CA SER A 4 -8.96 -9.19 17.95
C SER A 4 -7.53 -9.72 17.96
N GLU A 5 -7.26 -10.75 17.17
CA GLU A 5 -5.94 -11.37 17.08
C GLU A 5 -5.08 -10.59 16.08
N ALA A 6 -3.77 -10.49 16.32
CA ALA A 6 -2.82 -9.87 15.39
C ALA A 6 -1.79 -10.92 14.95
N VAL A 7 -1.59 -11.04 13.63
CA VAL A 7 -0.66 -11.99 13.02
C VAL A 7 0.59 -11.24 12.55
N GLU A 8 1.77 -11.71 12.96
CA GLU A 8 3.04 -11.15 12.47
C GLU A 8 3.27 -11.62 11.03
N ILE A 9 3.53 -10.68 10.13
CA ILE A 9 4.01 -10.97 8.77
C ILE A 9 5.52 -10.74 8.71
N PRO A 10 6.26 -11.55 7.93
CA PRO A 10 7.71 -11.45 7.89
C PRO A 10 8.18 -10.12 7.29
N LEU A 11 9.21 -9.53 7.88
CA LEU A 11 9.93 -8.39 7.33
C LEU A 11 11.08 -8.87 6.45
N ILE A 12 11.11 -8.43 5.20
CA ILE A 12 12.06 -8.85 4.16
C ILE A 12 12.73 -7.61 3.59
N LYS A 13 14.06 -7.64 3.39
CA LYS A 13 14.75 -6.55 2.71
C LYS A 13 14.35 -6.53 1.24
N ALA A 14 13.93 -5.37 0.73
CA ALA A 14 13.56 -5.22 -0.67
C ALA A 14 14.79 -5.28 -1.58
N THR A 15 14.78 -6.24 -2.50
CA THR A 15 15.61 -6.33 -3.71
C THR A 15 14.71 -6.71 -4.89
N ASN A 16 15.20 -6.58 -6.13
CA ASN A 16 14.45 -7.03 -7.29
C ASN A 16 14.17 -8.55 -7.25
N GLU A 17 15.04 -9.34 -6.64
CA GLU A 17 14.83 -10.77 -6.43
C GLU A 17 13.70 -11.03 -5.43
N THR A 18 13.66 -10.33 -4.30
CA THR A 18 12.62 -10.53 -3.29
C THR A 18 11.26 -9.99 -3.71
N LEU A 19 11.25 -8.94 -4.54
CA LEU A 19 10.04 -8.30 -5.08
C LEU A 19 9.48 -9.02 -6.31
N LYS A 20 10.14 -10.05 -6.82
CA LYS A 20 9.71 -10.78 -8.01
C LYS A 20 8.24 -11.20 -7.91
N GLY A 21 7.43 -10.73 -8.87
CA GLY A 21 5.99 -10.98 -8.94
C GLY A 21 5.12 -9.93 -8.24
N TYR A 22 5.68 -9.17 -7.29
CA TYR A 22 4.99 -8.04 -6.63
C TYR A 22 5.26 -6.71 -7.33
N GLY A 23 6.47 -6.54 -7.85
CA GLY A 23 6.94 -5.27 -8.36
C GLY A 23 8.45 -5.25 -8.53
N TYR A 24 9.04 -4.06 -8.46
CA TYR A 24 10.49 -3.87 -8.55
C TYR A 24 10.93 -2.53 -7.96
N LEU A 25 12.24 -2.41 -7.72
CA LEU A 25 12.88 -1.16 -7.28
C LEU A 25 13.04 -0.21 -8.46
N ILE A 26 12.76 1.07 -8.25
CA ILE A 26 12.90 2.13 -9.25
C ILE A 26 13.99 3.12 -8.87
N ASP A 27 14.87 3.43 -9.83
CA ASP A 27 15.97 4.39 -9.65
C ASP A 27 15.56 5.84 -9.98
N SER A 28 14.52 6.02 -10.80
CA SER A 28 14.07 7.32 -11.28
C SER A 28 12.56 7.37 -11.37
N TYR A 29 11.94 8.27 -10.61
CA TYR A 29 10.51 8.59 -10.75
C TYR A 29 10.15 9.02 -12.18
N LYS A 30 11.02 9.81 -12.83
CA LYS A 30 10.72 10.41 -14.14
C LYS A 30 10.69 9.37 -15.26
N ASP A 31 11.59 8.39 -15.18
CA ASP A 31 11.80 7.39 -16.24
C ASP A 31 11.01 6.09 -16.01
N SER A 32 10.10 6.06 -15.02
CA SER A 32 9.30 4.89 -14.67
C SER A 32 7.87 5.00 -15.18
N ASP A 33 7.47 4.13 -16.09
CA ASP A 33 6.09 4.09 -16.61
C ASP A 33 5.13 3.35 -15.66
N ILE A 34 3.83 3.57 -15.86
CA ILE A 34 2.76 2.80 -15.20
C ILE A 34 2.16 1.82 -16.19
N GLU A 35 2.13 0.55 -15.81
CA GLU A 35 1.34 -0.47 -16.49
C GLU A 35 -0.14 -0.14 -16.35
N ILE A 36 -0.84 0.00 -17.48
CA ILE A 36 -2.30 0.16 -17.54
C ILE A 36 -2.89 -1.12 -18.10
N ILE A 37 -3.80 -1.73 -17.34
CA ILE A 37 -4.43 -2.99 -17.70
C ILE A 37 -5.61 -2.73 -18.62
N THR A 38 -5.70 -3.51 -19.69
CA THR A 38 -6.90 -3.57 -20.52
C THR A 38 -8.08 -4.05 -19.68
N TRP A 39 -9.18 -3.28 -19.69
CA TRP A 39 -10.40 -3.54 -18.94
C TRP A 39 -10.80 -5.02 -19.02
N PRO A 40 -11.22 -5.65 -17.90
CA PRO A 40 -11.62 -7.05 -17.96
C PRO A 40 -12.87 -7.24 -18.82
N LYS A 41 -12.85 -8.26 -19.69
CA LYS A 41 -14.01 -8.67 -20.48
C LYS A 41 -14.83 -9.77 -19.82
N GLN A 42 -16.12 -9.83 -20.14
CA GLN A 42 -16.97 -10.95 -19.78
C GLN A 42 -17.12 -11.93 -20.95
N GLY A 43 -16.93 -13.23 -20.67
CA GLY A 43 -17.13 -14.29 -21.65
C GLY A 43 -16.03 -14.36 -22.72
N TRP A 44 -16.39 -14.91 -23.89
CA TRP A 44 -15.41 -15.37 -24.88
C TRP A 44 -15.03 -14.33 -25.95
N ARG A 45 -15.82 -13.27 -26.17
CA ARG A 45 -15.49 -12.24 -27.19
C ARG A 45 -14.30 -11.42 -26.71
N GLU A 46 -13.32 -11.17 -27.57
CA GLU A 46 -12.13 -10.38 -27.22
C GLU A 46 -12.41 -8.88 -27.20
N ILE A 47 -11.53 -8.14 -26.53
CA ILE A 47 -11.46 -6.68 -26.62
C ILE A 47 -10.69 -6.32 -27.88
N ASP A 48 -11.16 -5.31 -28.60
CA ASP A 48 -10.50 -4.84 -29.82
C ASP A 48 -9.09 -4.33 -29.49
N GLU A 49 -8.13 -4.66 -30.36
CA GLU A 49 -6.73 -4.33 -30.18
C GLU A 49 -6.52 -2.81 -29.98
N GLY A 50 -5.79 -2.45 -28.93
CA GLY A 50 -5.51 -1.06 -28.59
C GLY A 50 -6.64 -0.34 -27.83
N THR A 51 -7.68 -1.06 -27.42
CA THR A 51 -8.78 -0.51 -26.60
C THR A 51 -8.81 -1.10 -25.18
N GLY A 52 -9.51 -0.42 -24.27
CA GLY A 52 -9.71 -0.84 -22.89
C GLY A 52 -8.58 -0.45 -21.93
N ASN A 53 -7.49 0.15 -22.40
CA ASN A 53 -6.32 0.59 -21.62
C ASN A 53 -6.04 2.11 -21.74
N GLU A 54 -7.00 2.89 -22.23
CA GLU A 54 -6.84 4.32 -22.51
C GLU A 54 -6.98 5.22 -21.28
N GLY A 55 -7.20 4.63 -20.09
CA GLY A 55 -7.37 5.37 -18.83
C GLY A 55 -6.16 6.24 -18.47
N GLY A 56 -4.95 5.82 -18.87
CA GLY A 56 -3.69 6.51 -18.59
C GLY A 56 -3.36 6.57 -17.10
N SER A 57 -2.39 7.41 -16.75
CA SER A 57 -1.89 7.59 -15.38
C SER A 57 -2.20 8.99 -14.82
N THR A 58 -2.10 9.10 -13.50
CA THR A 58 -2.17 10.36 -12.74
C THR A 58 -1.03 10.42 -11.74
N GLU A 59 -0.68 11.62 -11.30
CA GLU A 59 0.49 11.90 -10.46
C GLU A 59 0.12 12.81 -9.29
N GLY A 60 0.82 12.65 -8.17
CA GLY A 60 0.66 13.47 -6.98
C GLY A 60 1.49 12.92 -5.81
N SER A 61 1.66 13.71 -4.75
CA SER A 61 2.35 13.19 -3.56
C SER A 61 1.48 12.18 -2.81
N PHE A 62 2.12 11.17 -2.24
CA PHE A 62 1.58 10.40 -1.14
C PHE A 62 2.27 10.87 0.14
N ASP A 63 1.51 11.46 1.05
CA ASP A 63 2.03 12.01 2.30
C ASP A 63 1.58 11.10 3.45
N ALA A 64 2.52 10.71 4.30
CA ALA A 64 2.24 9.88 5.47
C ALA A 64 2.89 10.47 6.72
N TRP A 65 2.13 10.54 7.81
CA TRP A 65 2.62 11.10 9.07
C TRP A 65 1.97 10.46 10.29
N TRP A 66 2.75 10.34 11.34
CA TRP A 66 2.28 9.90 12.64
C TRP A 66 1.66 11.06 13.40
N GLN A 67 0.53 10.79 14.05
CA GLN A 67 -0.01 11.62 15.10
C GLN A 67 -0.17 10.74 16.33
N GLY A 68 0.86 10.77 17.19
CA GLY A 68 0.97 9.86 18.30
C GLY A 68 1.16 8.41 17.85
N ASN A 69 0.21 7.52 18.16
CA ASN A 69 0.26 6.11 17.73
C ASN A 69 -0.57 5.76 16.50
N THR A 70 -1.10 6.76 15.78
CA THR A 70 -1.85 6.55 14.53
C THR A 70 -1.08 7.10 13.35
N LEU A 71 -0.91 6.28 12.31
CA LEU A 71 -0.33 6.69 11.04
C LEU A 71 -1.45 7.10 10.08
N TYR A 72 -1.38 8.34 9.62
CA TYR A 72 -2.27 8.87 8.60
C TYR A 72 -1.59 8.87 7.24
N GLY A 73 -2.40 8.70 6.20
CA GLY A 73 -2.02 8.82 4.79
C GLY A 73 -2.91 9.83 4.08
N GLN A 74 -2.35 10.45 3.05
CA GLN A 74 -3.07 11.32 2.11
C GLN A 74 -2.49 11.09 0.71
N ASN A 75 -3.36 10.68 -0.22
CA ASN A 75 -3.00 10.53 -1.63
C ASN A 75 -3.47 11.76 -2.39
N ASN A 76 -2.53 12.52 -2.96
CA ASN A 76 -2.83 13.74 -3.73
C ASN A 76 -2.87 13.49 -5.25
N ALA A 77 -2.69 12.24 -5.70
CA ALA A 77 -2.79 11.87 -7.12
C ALA A 77 -4.24 11.65 -7.56
N VAL A 78 -5.12 11.28 -6.62
CA VAL A 78 -6.56 11.06 -6.82
C VAL A 78 -7.33 11.50 -5.57
N GLN A 79 -8.55 12.03 -5.74
CA GLN A 79 -9.45 12.26 -4.61
C GLN A 79 -10.21 10.98 -4.30
N HIS A 80 -10.23 10.53 -3.04
CA HIS A 80 -11.11 9.44 -2.64
C HIS A 80 -12.34 9.98 -1.91
N LYS A 81 -13.48 9.35 -2.18
CA LYS A 81 -14.69 9.50 -1.37
C LYS A 81 -15.08 8.11 -0.92
N SER A 82 -14.56 7.71 0.23
CA SER A 82 -14.90 6.42 0.84
C SER A 82 -15.05 6.57 2.34
N ASP A 83 -15.74 5.64 2.99
CA ASP A 83 -15.90 5.65 4.46
C ASP A 83 -14.57 5.59 5.22
N TYR A 84 -13.49 5.21 4.55
CA TYR A 84 -12.13 5.15 5.08
C TYR A 84 -11.36 6.47 4.97
N GLU A 85 -11.86 7.44 4.18
CA GLU A 85 -11.23 8.73 3.97
C GLU A 85 -12.14 9.88 4.44
N VAL A 86 -11.73 10.56 5.50
CA VAL A 86 -12.41 11.73 6.05
C VAL A 86 -11.51 12.94 5.81
N ASP A 87 -12.03 13.95 5.12
CA ASP A 87 -11.31 15.18 4.77
C ASP A 87 -10.00 14.98 3.99
N GLY A 88 -9.97 13.99 3.08
CA GLY A 88 -8.81 13.72 2.23
C GLY A 88 -7.70 12.92 2.91
N LYS A 89 -7.97 12.38 4.11
CA LYS A 89 -6.99 11.66 4.94
C LYS A 89 -7.59 10.35 5.41
N TYR A 90 -6.76 9.32 5.48
CA TYR A 90 -7.16 7.99 5.94
C TYR A 90 -6.13 7.41 6.90
N ILE A 91 -6.56 6.43 7.70
CA ILE A 91 -5.69 5.75 8.66
C ILE A 91 -5.03 4.58 7.95
N LEU A 92 -3.70 4.61 7.86
CA LEU A 92 -2.90 3.51 7.31
C LEU A 92 -2.65 2.41 8.34
N GLY A 93 -2.50 2.77 9.61
CA GLY A 93 -2.21 1.81 10.66
C GLY A 93 -1.94 2.45 12.01
N HIS A 94 -1.54 1.62 12.97
CA HIS A 94 -1.22 2.03 14.34
C HIS A 94 0.12 1.46 14.79
N SER A 95 0.83 2.17 15.66
CA SER A 95 2.07 1.66 16.27
C SER A 95 1.83 0.86 17.56
N SER A 96 0.57 0.76 17.99
CA SER A 96 0.15 0.01 19.17
C SER A 96 -0.83 -1.11 18.79
N PRO A 97 -0.87 -2.22 19.55
CA PRO A 97 -1.79 -3.32 19.28
C PRO A 97 -3.26 -2.88 19.21
N PRO A 98 -4.12 -3.60 18.48
CA PRO A 98 -5.54 -3.32 18.43
C PRO A 98 -6.18 -3.25 19.82
N GLY A 99 -7.01 -2.22 20.04
CA GLY A 99 -7.67 -1.97 21.33
C GLY A 99 -6.81 -1.23 22.36
N SER A 100 -5.59 -0.81 22.00
CA SER A 100 -4.80 0.11 22.81
C SER A 100 -5.42 1.51 22.84
N GLU A 101 -5.17 2.27 23.90
CA GLU A 101 -5.58 3.66 23.99
C GLU A 101 -4.81 4.55 23.00
N LEU A 102 -5.42 5.69 22.65
CA LEU A 102 -4.77 6.71 21.82
C LEU A 102 -3.64 7.37 22.60
N ILE A 103 -2.44 7.31 22.04
CA ILE A 103 -1.27 8.02 22.53
C ILE A 103 -1.14 9.28 21.68
N LYS A 104 -0.92 10.45 22.31
CA LYS A 104 -0.79 11.73 21.59
C LYS A 104 0.66 12.06 21.20
N GLU A 105 1.62 11.58 21.97
CA GLU A 105 3.04 11.83 21.74
C GLU A 105 3.60 10.80 20.76
N TYR A 106 4.29 11.27 19.72
CA TYR A 106 4.95 10.38 18.77
C TYR A 106 6.12 9.65 19.45
N LYS A 107 6.22 8.36 19.15
CA LYS A 107 7.39 7.53 19.44
C LYS A 107 7.71 6.73 18.20
N HIS A 108 9.01 6.51 17.99
CA HIS A 108 9.48 5.66 16.91
C HIS A 108 8.79 4.29 16.99
N PRO A 109 8.05 3.86 15.95
CA PRO A 109 7.28 2.63 15.99
C PRO A 109 8.20 1.42 15.94
N GLU A 110 8.07 0.47 16.86
CA GLU A 110 8.74 -0.85 16.77
C GLU A 110 7.94 -1.83 15.90
N HIS A 111 6.63 -1.63 15.85
CA HIS A 111 5.66 -2.44 15.12
C HIS A 111 4.63 -1.53 14.46
N ILE A 112 4.06 -1.97 13.35
CA ILE A 112 2.92 -1.31 12.71
C ILE A 112 1.82 -2.35 12.49
N TYR A 113 0.62 -2.04 12.96
CA TYR A 113 -0.59 -2.85 12.85
C TYR A 113 -1.51 -2.26 11.79
N ILE A 114 -1.97 -3.09 10.86
CA ILE A 114 -2.91 -2.70 9.80
C ILE A 114 -4.11 -3.65 9.79
N TRP A 115 -5.23 -3.13 9.28
CA TRP A 115 -6.52 -3.81 9.24
C TRP A 115 -7.19 -3.70 7.88
N HIS A 116 -6.68 -2.84 7.01
CA HIS A 116 -7.18 -2.61 5.67
C HIS A 116 -6.04 -2.81 4.68
N VAL A 117 -6.38 -3.43 3.56
CA VAL A 117 -5.53 -3.63 2.39
C VAL A 117 -6.43 -3.53 1.16
N ASN A 118 -5.84 -3.22 0.02
CA ASN A 118 -6.52 -3.03 -1.24
C ASN A 118 -5.61 -3.37 -2.43
N TYR A 119 -6.19 -3.43 -3.63
CA TYR A 119 -5.45 -3.48 -4.88
C TYR A 119 -6.12 -2.63 -5.95
N HIS A 120 -5.34 -2.33 -6.99
CA HIS A 120 -5.76 -1.57 -8.15
C HIS A 120 -5.75 -2.47 -9.40
N PRO A 121 -6.91 -2.80 -9.99
CA PRO A 121 -6.98 -3.61 -11.20
C PRO A 121 -6.74 -2.81 -12.48
N ASP A 122 -6.87 -1.49 -12.45
CA ASP A 122 -6.72 -0.65 -13.64
C ASP A 122 -5.26 -0.40 -14.02
N GLY A 123 -4.34 -0.44 -13.06
CA GLY A 123 -2.94 -0.23 -13.34
C GLY A 123 -2.04 -0.38 -12.12
N GLY A 124 -0.74 -0.27 -12.39
CA GLY A 124 0.29 -0.29 -11.37
C GLY A 124 0.29 1.00 -10.54
N GLN A 125 1.06 0.98 -9.46
CA GLN A 125 1.27 2.13 -8.60
C GLN A 125 2.73 2.22 -8.20
N LEU A 126 3.28 3.42 -8.25
CA LEU A 126 4.66 3.68 -7.88
C LEU A 126 4.75 4.73 -6.77
N PHE A 127 5.70 4.53 -5.88
CA PHE A 127 6.06 5.43 -4.80
C PHE A 127 7.56 5.67 -4.81
N PHE A 128 7.98 6.92 -5.01
CA PHE A 128 9.38 7.30 -4.95
C PHE A 128 9.61 8.26 -3.78
N PRO A 129 10.48 7.94 -2.81
CA PRO A 129 10.64 8.76 -1.61
C PRO A 129 11.21 10.14 -1.96
N SER A 130 10.55 11.21 -1.50
CA SER A 130 10.98 12.60 -1.77
C SER A 130 12.25 12.98 -1.01
N MET A 131 12.55 12.27 0.07
CA MET A 131 13.81 12.31 0.81
C MET A 131 14.30 10.89 1.06
N LYS A 132 15.61 10.71 1.18
CA LYS A 132 16.22 9.40 1.41
C LYS A 132 15.94 8.88 2.83
N SER A 133 14.73 8.35 3.01
CA SER A 133 14.19 7.86 4.27
C SER A 133 13.61 6.47 4.07
N SER A 134 13.92 5.57 5.00
CA SER A 134 13.45 4.19 4.92
C SER A 134 11.94 4.10 5.10
N PHE A 135 11.35 3.12 4.42
CA PHE A 135 9.92 2.86 4.47
C PHE A 135 9.64 1.37 4.30
N ILE A 136 8.43 0.96 4.65
CA ILE A 136 7.97 -0.42 4.54
C ILE A 136 6.72 -0.47 3.68
N SER A 137 6.54 -1.53 2.91
CA SER A 137 5.28 -1.80 2.21
C SER A 137 4.86 -3.27 2.40
N PRO A 138 3.67 -3.55 2.98
CA PRO A 138 3.10 -4.89 3.05
C PRO A 138 2.45 -5.25 1.71
N LEU A 139 2.87 -6.37 1.11
CA LEU A 139 2.39 -6.83 -0.20
C LEU A 139 1.95 -8.31 -0.14
N ALA A 140 0.90 -8.67 -0.90
CA ALA A 140 0.52 -10.04 -1.23
C ALA A 140 0.25 -10.18 -2.74
N LEU A 141 0.51 -11.37 -3.29
CA LEU A 141 0.33 -11.65 -4.72
C LEU A 141 -1.16 -11.63 -5.11
N PRO A 142 -1.49 -11.50 -6.41
CA PRO A 142 -2.88 -11.40 -6.85
C PRO A 142 -3.70 -12.65 -6.54
N GLY A 143 -4.99 -12.45 -6.29
CA GLY A 143 -5.97 -13.51 -6.03
C GLY A 143 -7.08 -13.03 -5.11
N ASP A 144 -8.33 -13.35 -5.41
CA ASP A 144 -9.49 -12.89 -4.62
C ASP A 144 -9.52 -13.55 -3.23
N ASP A 145 -9.13 -14.83 -3.13
CA ASP A 145 -9.08 -15.60 -1.88
C ASP A 145 -7.77 -15.41 -1.10
N VAL A 146 -7.27 -14.16 -1.04
CA VAL A 146 -6.04 -13.83 -0.31
C VAL A 146 -6.25 -14.03 1.20
N GLN A 147 -5.28 -14.64 1.86
CA GLN A 147 -5.31 -14.91 3.30
C GLN A 147 -4.35 -13.98 4.04
N VAL A 148 -4.59 -13.78 5.34
CA VAL A 148 -3.69 -13.00 6.22
C VAL A 148 -2.22 -13.48 6.20
N GLY A 149 -2.00 -14.77 5.94
CA GLY A 149 -0.66 -15.38 5.90
C GLY A 149 0.09 -15.17 4.58
N ASP A 150 -0.56 -14.65 3.54
CA ASP A 150 0.06 -14.44 2.23
C ASP A 150 0.85 -13.13 2.15
N PHE A 151 0.61 -12.23 3.11
CA PHE A 151 1.26 -10.92 3.19
C PHE A 151 2.69 -11.02 3.70
N LYS A 152 3.55 -10.19 3.13
CA LYS A 152 4.94 -9.98 3.56
C LYS A 152 5.23 -8.49 3.60
N ALA A 153 5.96 -8.03 4.60
CA ALA A 153 6.42 -6.65 4.68
C ALA A 153 7.79 -6.52 4.01
N PHE A 154 7.93 -5.55 3.10
CA PHE A 154 9.18 -5.26 2.41
C PHE A 154 9.79 -3.96 2.92
N TYR A 155 11.03 -4.03 3.41
CA TYR A 155 11.81 -2.90 3.89
C TYR A 155 12.65 -2.28 2.77
N PHE A 156 12.48 -0.97 2.55
CA PHE A 156 13.22 -0.17 1.60
C PHE A 156 14.11 0.81 2.37
N ASP A 157 15.38 0.91 2.02
CA ASP A 157 16.31 1.82 2.69
C ASP A 157 16.10 3.30 2.32
N GLY A 158 15.25 3.58 1.34
CA GLY A 158 14.90 4.92 0.84
C GLY A 158 15.79 5.42 -0.29
N SER A 159 16.77 4.63 -0.75
CA SER A 159 17.63 5.00 -1.89
C SER A 159 16.95 4.84 -3.26
N GLN A 160 15.96 3.96 -3.34
CA GLN A 160 15.16 3.66 -4.52
C GLN A 160 13.68 3.73 -4.14
N GLY A 161 12.82 3.95 -5.14
CA GLY A 161 11.39 3.82 -4.98
C GLY A 161 10.89 2.39 -5.15
N LEU A 162 9.58 2.23 -4.99
CA LEU A 162 8.85 0.99 -5.21
C LEU A 162 7.88 1.17 -6.38
N TYR A 163 7.94 0.27 -7.36
CA TYR A 163 6.86 0.03 -8.31
C TYR A 163 6.09 -1.23 -7.92
N ILE A 164 4.76 -1.16 -7.91
CA ILE A 164 3.83 -2.27 -7.60
C ILE A 164 3.05 -2.61 -8.87
N HIS A 165 3.02 -3.89 -9.24
CA HIS A 165 2.22 -4.36 -10.38
C HIS A 165 0.70 -4.22 -10.12
N PRO A 166 -0.13 -4.15 -11.17
CA PRO A 166 -1.58 -4.24 -11.03
C PRO A 166 -2.01 -5.50 -10.26
N ASN A 167 -3.14 -5.42 -9.55
CA ASN A 167 -3.74 -6.51 -8.77
C ASN A 167 -2.94 -7.03 -7.57
N ILE A 168 -1.82 -6.40 -7.21
CA ILE A 168 -1.10 -6.72 -5.98
C ILE A 168 -1.84 -6.15 -4.79
N TRP A 169 -2.11 -6.97 -3.79
CA TRP A 169 -2.68 -6.53 -2.52
C TRP A 169 -1.64 -5.76 -1.72
N HIS A 170 -1.98 -4.57 -1.28
CA HIS A 170 -1.13 -3.67 -0.51
C HIS A 170 -1.99 -2.68 0.28
N GLU A 171 -1.38 -1.79 1.06
CA GLU A 171 -2.11 -0.62 1.60
C GLU A 171 -1.48 0.70 1.16
N GLY A 172 -0.17 0.70 0.99
CA GLY A 172 0.60 1.87 0.58
C GLY A 172 2.04 1.73 1.09
N VAL A 173 2.63 2.86 1.48
CA VAL A 173 3.98 2.95 2.06
C VAL A 173 3.93 3.49 3.48
N PHE A 174 4.72 2.89 4.35
CA PHE A 174 4.73 3.12 5.79
C PHE A 174 6.08 3.71 6.19
N PRO A 175 6.17 5.04 6.43
CA PRO A 175 7.40 5.63 6.92
C PRO A 175 7.66 5.23 8.37
N ILE A 176 8.93 5.03 8.68
CA ILE A 176 9.38 4.74 10.04
C ILE A 176 9.58 6.07 10.82
N GLU A 177 10.02 7.10 10.11
CA GLU A 177 10.10 8.47 10.60
C GLU A 177 8.71 9.07 10.86
N GLU A 178 8.65 10.13 11.68
CA GLU A 178 7.40 10.79 12.06
C GLU A 178 6.59 11.27 10.85
N LYS A 179 7.25 11.69 9.77
CA LYS A 179 6.61 12.11 8.53
C LYS A 179 7.48 11.79 7.33
N SER A 180 6.84 11.37 6.24
CA SER A 180 7.48 11.26 4.93
C SER A 180 6.51 11.65 3.81
N SER A 181 7.08 11.93 2.65
CA SER A 181 6.37 12.21 1.41
C SER A 181 7.00 11.41 0.27
N PHE A 182 6.17 10.97 -0.66
CA PHE A 182 6.58 10.18 -1.82
C PHE A 182 5.99 10.79 -3.09
N HIS A 183 6.78 10.90 -4.14
CA HIS A 183 6.26 11.13 -5.48
C HIS A 183 5.51 9.88 -5.94
N GLY A 184 4.20 10.03 -6.14
CA GLY A 184 3.31 8.96 -6.55
C GLY A 184 2.86 9.11 -8.00
N ARG A 185 2.78 7.99 -8.70
CA ARG A 185 2.12 7.88 -10.01
C ARG A 185 1.38 6.54 -10.04
N GLN A 186 0.16 6.52 -10.60
CA GLN A 186 -0.70 5.34 -10.60
C GLN A 186 -1.71 5.39 -11.76
N GLY A 187 -2.44 4.30 -11.97
CA GLY A 187 -3.59 4.26 -12.87
C GLY A 187 -4.61 5.36 -12.54
N LYS A 188 -5.11 6.05 -13.57
CA LYS A 188 -5.99 7.22 -13.39
C LYS A 188 -7.44 6.84 -13.10
N VAL A 189 -7.87 5.65 -13.54
CA VAL A 189 -9.24 5.16 -13.25
C VAL A 189 -9.38 4.93 -11.75
N HIS A 190 -8.30 4.45 -11.12
CA HIS A 190 -8.20 4.24 -9.68
C HIS A 190 -9.33 3.34 -9.18
N ALA A 191 -9.54 2.23 -9.89
CA ALA A 191 -10.41 1.19 -9.39
C ALA A 191 -9.75 0.62 -8.14
N ARG A 192 -10.51 0.41 -7.07
CA ARG A 192 -9.98 -0.11 -5.80
C ARG A 192 -10.87 -1.22 -5.30
N VAL A 193 -10.27 -2.37 -5.05
CA VAL A 193 -10.90 -3.48 -4.34
C VAL A 193 -10.20 -3.61 -3.01
N SER A 194 -10.98 -3.72 -1.92
CA SER A 194 -10.50 -3.58 -0.55
C SER A 194 -10.95 -4.75 0.31
N ILE A 195 -10.11 -5.13 1.27
CA ILE A 195 -10.44 -6.05 2.36
C ILE A 195 -10.28 -5.32 3.69
N ASP A 196 -11.27 -5.47 4.55
CA ASP A 196 -11.17 -5.16 5.98
C ASP A 196 -10.88 -6.48 6.71
N LEU A 197 -9.62 -6.69 7.06
CA LEU A 197 -9.10 -7.90 7.68
C LEU A 197 -9.77 -8.19 9.03
N GLN A 198 -10.17 -7.13 9.75
CA GLN A 198 -10.88 -7.28 11.02
C GLN A 198 -12.32 -7.77 10.78
N LYS A 199 -13.01 -7.25 9.77
CA LYS A 199 -14.37 -7.70 9.45
C LYS A 199 -14.36 -9.12 8.90
N GLU A 200 -13.46 -9.43 7.98
CA GLU A 200 -13.42 -10.68 7.24
C GLU A 200 -12.79 -11.83 8.05
N PHE A 201 -11.58 -11.61 8.58
CA PHE A 201 -10.80 -12.66 9.25
C PHE A 201 -10.78 -12.56 10.78
N LYS A 202 -11.40 -11.52 11.36
CA LYS A 202 -11.30 -11.19 12.80
C LYS A 202 -9.85 -10.97 13.26
N LYS A 203 -8.99 -10.52 12.34
CA LYS A 203 -7.55 -10.39 12.52
C LYS A 203 -7.04 -9.03 12.06
N TYR A 204 -5.91 -8.64 12.64
CA TYR A 204 -5.01 -7.62 12.13
C TYR A 204 -3.75 -8.33 11.63
N ILE A 205 -3.02 -7.70 10.72
CA ILE A 205 -1.64 -8.08 10.46
C ILE A 205 -0.70 -7.00 10.99
N TYR A 206 0.49 -7.40 11.39
CA TYR A 206 1.50 -6.47 11.85
C TYR A 206 2.90 -6.90 11.43
N PHE A 207 3.80 -5.94 11.35
CA PHE A 207 5.19 -6.17 11.02
C PHE A 207 6.10 -5.30 11.88
N LYS A 208 7.33 -5.78 12.06
CA LYS A 208 8.41 -5.03 12.71
C LYS A 208 8.90 -3.93 11.79
N THR A 209 9.48 -2.89 12.39
CA THR A 209 10.09 -1.76 11.65
C THR A 209 11.60 -1.89 11.49
N SER A 210 12.21 -2.88 12.12
CA SER A 210 13.64 -3.19 12.08
C SER A 210 13.90 -4.70 12.04
N PHE A 211 15.11 -5.08 11.57
CA PHE A 211 15.59 -6.46 11.47
C PHE A 211 16.21 -6.97 12.78
#